data_AF-A0A367YMS5-F1
#
_entry.id   AF-A0A367YMS5-F1
#
_cell.length_a   1.000
_cell.length_b   1.000
_cell.length_c   1.000
_cell.angle_alpha   90.00
_cell.angle_beta   90.00
_cell.angle_gamma   90.00
#
_symmetry.space_group_name_H-M   'P 1'
#
loop_
_entity.id
_entity.type
_entity.pdbx_description
1 polymer ?
#
loop_
_entity_poly.entity_id
_entity_poly.type
_entity_poly.pdbx_seq_one_letter_code
_entity_poly.pdbx_strand_id
1 'polypeptide(L)'
;MVTINYEPLEHLPYIDENISPEERSNVENLISLELANQFNNNVNTITHNASLQQQQEQLPIPATLHPLVDQLLPLHSNLQQRSTIMDMTLQHYDEESDDEDDEGIDLDKYTQFNITSPLEDQGASSSSSSAAGNIDYTNLYTTLGHSSLQQRNLELLIQNRNDLHQLQQQELARLDELNNELTKNISNKRSMIDDASTTRKRRQLNEYQPAQQHLEHQWRESINATIESTIETVKNS
;
A
#
# COMPACT_ATOMS: atom_id res chain seq x y z
N MET A 1 -28.07 -10.46 18.81
CA MET A 1 -27.68 -10.49 17.39
C MET A 1 -28.61 -9.59 16.62
N VAL A 2 -28.18 -8.37 16.29
CA VAL A 2 -28.92 -7.54 15.33
C VAL A 2 -28.71 -8.20 13.99
N THR A 3 -29.74 -8.85 13.47
CA THR A 3 -29.81 -9.28 12.07
C THR A 3 -29.71 -8.00 11.24
N ILE A 4 -28.50 -7.65 10.82
CA ILE A 4 -28.32 -6.74 9.71
C ILE A 4 -28.92 -7.49 8.53
N ASN A 5 -30.17 -7.19 8.22
CA ASN A 5 -30.76 -7.59 6.96
C ASN A 5 -29.91 -6.87 5.90
N TYR A 6 -28.88 -7.55 5.42
CA TYR A 6 -28.23 -7.21 4.17
C TYR A 6 -29.26 -7.48 3.08
N GLU A 7 -30.22 -6.58 2.96
CA GLU A 7 -30.87 -6.37 1.69
C GLU A 7 -29.73 -5.96 0.74
N PRO A 8 -29.41 -6.78 -0.27
CA PRO A 8 -28.34 -6.43 -1.19
C PRO A 8 -28.71 -5.07 -1.77
N LEU A 9 -27.87 -4.04 -1.57
CA LEU A 9 -28.08 -2.73 -2.17
C LEU A 9 -28.20 -2.91 -3.68
N GLU A 10 -29.42 -2.85 -4.20
CA GLU A 10 -29.72 -3.01 -5.63
C GLU A 10 -29.47 -1.69 -6.36
N HIS A 11 -28.21 -1.28 -6.46
CA HIS A 11 -27.79 -0.32 -7.47
C HIS A 11 -27.22 -1.10 -8.65
N LEU A 12 -27.87 -1.01 -9.80
CA LEU A 12 -27.55 -1.74 -11.02
C LEU A 12 -26.80 -0.80 -11.99
N PRO A 13 -25.45 -0.74 -11.95
CA PRO A 13 -24.70 0.34 -12.60
C PRO A 13 -24.77 0.34 -14.13
N TYR A 14 -25.25 -0.74 -14.76
CA TYR A 14 -25.43 -0.82 -16.20
C TYR A 14 -26.86 -0.50 -16.67
N ILE A 15 -27.81 -0.34 -15.75
CA ILE A 15 -29.22 -0.04 -16.03
C ILE A 15 -29.58 1.33 -15.46
N ASP A 16 -29.16 1.60 -14.23
CA ASP A 16 -29.41 2.86 -13.55
C ASP A 16 -28.69 3.98 -14.28
N GLU A 17 -29.42 5.06 -14.54
CA GLU A 17 -28.93 6.23 -15.24
C GLU A 17 -27.69 6.80 -14.51
N ASN A 18 -26.75 7.39 -15.25
CA ASN A 18 -25.53 7.92 -14.65
C ASN A 18 -25.91 8.94 -13.56
N ILE A 19 -25.69 8.57 -12.29
CA ILE A 19 -25.92 9.44 -11.14
C ILE A 19 -25.28 10.81 -11.42
N SER A 20 -26.12 11.84 -11.38
CA SER A 20 -25.66 13.21 -11.59
C SER A 20 -24.69 13.59 -10.45
N PRO A 21 -23.65 14.40 -10.72
CA PRO A 21 -22.78 14.94 -9.68
C PRO A 21 -23.56 15.65 -8.55
N GLU A 22 -24.71 16.24 -8.86
CA GLU A 22 -25.59 16.90 -7.88
C GLU A 22 -26.29 15.91 -6.95
N GLU A 23 -26.77 14.78 -7.48
CA GLU A 23 -27.39 13.72 -6.68
C GLU A 23 -26.36 13.07 -5.76
N ARG A 24 -25.13 12.89 -6.26
CA ARG A 24 -23.99 12.41 -5.47
C ARG A 24 -23.70 13.32 -4.28
N SER A 25 -23.62 14.63 -4.51
CA SER A 25 -23.39 15.60 -3.45
C SER A 25 -24.54 15.62 -2.42
N ASN A 26 -25.79 15.46 -2.87
CA ASN A 26 -26.93 15.39 -1.97
C ASN A 26 -26.91 14.11 -1.10
N VAL A 27 -26.60 12.96 -1.70
CA VAL A 27 -26.44 11.69 -0.96
C VAL A 27 -25.27 11.78 0.03
N GLU A 28 -24.14 12.36 -0.36
CA GLU A 28 -23.01 12.60 0.55
C GLU A 28 -23.39 13.51 1.72
N ASN A 29 -24.16 14.58 1.48
CA ASN A 29 -24.66 15.44 2.54
C ASN A 29 -25.58 14.68 3.50
N LEU A 30 -26.49 13.84 2.99
CA LEU A 30 -27.36 13.00 3.81
C LEU A 30 -26.56 11.98 4.63
N ILE A 31 -25.55 11.34 4.03
CA ILE A 31 -24.64 10.45 4.75
C ILE A 31 -23.89 11.22 5.84
N SER A 32 -23.41 12.42 5.56
CA SER A 32 -22.69 13.23 6.54
C SER A 32 -23.57 13.63 7.73
N LEU A 33 -24.84 13.95 7.47
CA LEU A 33 -25.83 14.25 8.50
C LEU A 33 -26.15 13.00 9.34
N GLU A 34 -26.27 11.84 8.71
CA GLU A 34 -26.52 10.58 9.41
C GLU A 34 -25.31 10.15 10.24
N LEU A 35 -24.09 10.29 9.71
CA LEU A 35 -22.85 10.05 10.47
C LEU A 35 -22.73 11.00 11.67
N ALA A 36 -23.09 12.27 11.51
CA ALA A 36 -23.11 13.23 12.61
C ALA A 36 -24.17 12.86 13.67
N ASN A 37 -25.35 12.40 13.24
CA ASN A 37 -26.41 11.93 14.14
C ASN A 37 -26.04 10.63 14.86
N GLN A 38 -25.39 9.68 14.18
CA GLN A 38 -24.88 8.46 14.78
C GLN A 38 -23.78 8.75 15.80
N PHE A 39 -22.87 9.68 15.49
CA PHE A 39 -21.86 10.11 16.44
C PHE A 39 -22.49 10.74 17.68
N ASN A 40 -23.47 11.63 17.53
CA ASN A 40 -24.18 12.24 18.67
C ASN A 40 -25.00 11.23 19.50
N ASN A 41 -25.67 10.28 18.85
CA ASN A 41 -26.42 9.23 19.55
C ASN A 41 -25.47 8.27 20.30
N ASN A 42 -24.31 7.94 19.72
CA ASN A 42 -23.33 7.06 20.34
C ASN A 42 -22.67 7.74 21.56
N VAL A 43 -22.39 9.05 21.48
CA VAL A 43 -21.90 9.86 22.61
C VAL A 43 -22.92 9.89 23.76
N ASN A 44 -24.23 10.05 23.45
CA ASN A 44 -25.28 10.02 24.48
C ASN A 44 -25.42 8.64 25.17
N THR A 45 -25.24 7.53 24.45
CA THR A 45 -25.21 6.18 25.05
C THR A 45 -23.95 5.92 25.88
N ILE A 46 -22.80 6.50 25.54
CA ILE A 46 -21.58 6.39 26.35
C ILE A 46 -21.73 7.17 27.66
N THR A 47 -22.36 8.36 27.64
CA THR A 47 -22.60 9.14 28.86
C THR A 47 -23.63 8.53 29.81
N HIS A 48 -24.62 7.80 29.31
CA HIS A 48 -25.64 7.15 30.17
C HIS A 48 -25.21 5.80 30.76
N ASN A 49 -24.17 5.16 30.21
CA ASN A 49 -23.67 3.86 30.70
C ASN A 49 -22.55 3.96 31.75
N ALA A 50 -22.12 5.17 32.14
CA ALA A 50 -21.13 5.37 33.19
C ALA A 50 -21.68 5.20 34.63
N SER A 51 -22.98 5.00 34.82
CA SER A 51 -23.61 4.95 36.16
C SER A 51 -24.25 3.62 36.56
N LEU A 52 -24.11 2.53 35.80
CA LEU A 52 -24.66 1.22 36.19
C LEU A 52 -23.63 0.10 36.02
N GLN A 53 -22.93 -0.21 37.11
CA GLN A 53 -22.14 -1.41 37.28
C GLN A 53 -23.04 -2.63 37.59
N GLN A 54 -22.63 -3.79 37.07
CA GLN A 54 -23.05 -5.18 37.37
C GLN A 54 -24.24 -5.78 36.59
N GLN A 55 -23.97 -6.49 35.49
CA GLN A 55 -24.11 -7.97 35.37
C GLN A 55 -23.88 -8.46 33.93
N GLN A 56 -23.56 -9.75 33.83
CA GLN A 56 -23.19 -10.56 32.66
C GLN A 56 -24.09 -10.39 31.42
N GLU A 57 -23.49 -10.26 30.24
CA GLU A 57 -23.52 -11.24 29.14
C GLU A 57 -22.76 -10.68 27.92
N GLN A 58 -22.02 -11.54 27.22
CA GLN A 58 -21.26 -11.22 26.02
C GLN A 58 -22.19 -10.72 24.90
N LEU A 59 -22.07 -9.45 24.55
CA LEU A 59 -22.59 -8.88 23.30
C LEU A 59 -21.43 -8.24 22.53
N PRO A 60 -21.37 -8.44 21.20
CA PRO A 60 -20.22 -8.05 20.41
C PRO A 60 -20.15 -6.52 20.33
N ILE A 61 -18.99 -5.99 20.70
CA ILE A 61 -18.61 -4.60 20.49
C ILE A 61 -18.75 -4.34 18.98
N PRO A 62 -19.58 -3.39 18.51
CA PRO A 62 -19.62 -3.05 17.09
C PRO A 62 -18.23 -2.53 16.71
N ALA A 63 -17.59 -3.21 15.75
CA ALA A 63 -16.28 -2.86 15.24
C ALA A 63 -16.32 -1.40 14.73
N THR A 64 -15.69 -0.50 15.46
CA THR A 64 -15.51 0.91 15.09
C THR A 64 -14.41 1.10 14.05
N LEU A 65 -13.77 0.02 13.60
CA LEU A 65 -12.67 0.03 12.64
C LEU A 65 -12.97 -0.93 11.50
N HIS A 66 -12.77 -0.45 10.27
CA HIS A 66 -12.94 -1.21 9.04
C HIS A 66 -11.95 -2.39 9.03
N PRO A 67 -12.35 -3.61 8.60
CA PRO A 67 -11.50 -4.82 8.66
C PRO A 67 -10.20 -4.76 7.82
N LEU A 68 -9.99 -3.71 7.03
CA LEU A 68 -8.74 -3.43 6.30
C LEU A 68 -7.82 -2.42 7.00
N VAL A 69 -8.22 -1.84 8.15
CA VAL A 69 -7.37 -0.89 8.90
C VAL A 69 -6.08 -1.57 9.38
N ASP A 70 -6.16 -2.84 9.78
CA ASP A 70 -4.99 -3.67 10.15
C ASP A 70 -4.04 -3.94 8.96
N GLN A 71 -4.47 -3.64 7.73
CA GLN A 71 -3.70 -3.85 6.51
C GLN A 71 -3.10 -2.54 5.96
N LEU A 72 -3.70 -1.40 6.29
CA LEU A 72 -3.24 -0.05 5.89
C LEU A 72 -2.35 0.60 6.95
N LEU A 73 -2.58 0.31 8.24
CA LEU A 73 -1.61 0.56 9.31
C LEU A 73 -0.90 -0.77 9.59
N PRO A 74 0.42 -0.86 9.39
CA PRO A 74 1.17 -2.05 9.79
C PRO A 74 1.28 -2.06 11.32
N LEU A 75 0.22 -2.47 12.02
CA LEU A 75 0.35 -3.02 13.36
C LEU A 75 0.94 -4.43 13.21
N HIS A 76 2.24 -4.44 12.90
CA HIS A 76 3.23 -5.49 13.06
C HIS A 76 2.66 -6.81 13.58
N SER A 77 2.34 -7.69 12.64
CA SER A 77 2.23 -9.12 12.90
C SER A 77 2.78 -9.88 11.69
N ASN A 78 3.93 -10.52 11.91
CA ASN A 78 4.70 -11.36 10.99
C ASN A 78 5.47 -10.63 9.87
N LEU A 79 6.52 -9.90 10.25
CA LEU A 79 7.71 -9.90 9.39
C LEU A 79 8.59 -11.09 9.77
N GLN A 80 8.84 -11.89 8.76
CA GLN A 80 9.67 -13.07 8.81
C GLN A 80 11.11 -12.68 9.16
N GLN A 81 11.77 -13.60 9.89
CA GLN A 81 13.23 -13.79 9.95
C GLN A 81 14.01 -12.77 10.79
N ARG A 82 14.44 -13.26 11.98
CA ARG A 82 15.60 -12.84 12.78
C ARG A 82 16.47 -11.74 12.13
N SER A 83 16.05 -10.48 12.21
CA SER A 83 17.00 -9.38 12.35
C SER A 83 17.48 -9.44 13.80
N THR A 84 18.79 -9.49 14.00
CA THR A 84 19.35 -9.45 15.36
C THR A 84 18.93 -8.12 15.97
N ILE A 85 18.75 -8.02 17.30
CA ILE A 85 18.39 -6.74 17.96
C ILE A 85 19.29 -5.59 17.47
N MET A 86 20.56 -5.91 17.18
CA MET A 86 21.54 -5.01 16.58
C MET A 86 21.14 -4.47 15.20
N ASP A 87 20.60 -5.30 14.32
CA ASP A 87 20.17 -4.91 12.98
C ASP A 87 18.94 -4.00 13.05
N MET A 88 18.00 -4.28 13.96
CA MET A 88 16.86 -3.41 14.22
C MET A 88 17.28 -2.05 14.79
N THR A 89 18.23 -2.04 15.73
CA THR A 89 18.72 -0.77 16.29
C THR A 89 19.45 0.05 15.25
N LEU A 90 20.24 -0.59 14.38
CA LEU A 90 20.96 0.10 13.32
C LEU A 90 19.99 0.72 12.30
N GLN A 91 18.99 -0.06 11.87
CA GLN A 91 17.97 0.39 10.92
C GLN A 91 17.13 1.55 11.47
N HIS A 92 16.85 1.57 12.78
CA HIS A 92 16.18 2.69 13.44
C HIS A 92 17.04 3.96 13.46
N TYR A 93 18.36 3.83 13.64
CA TYR A 93 19.26 4.99 13.55
C TYR A 93 19.36 5.49 12.11
N ASP A 94 19.48 4.61 11.11
CA ASP A 94 19.51 4.98 9.70
C ASP A 94 18.21 5.71 9.26
N GLU A 95 17.04 5.25 9.72
CA GLU A 95 15.73 5.86 9.41
C GLU A 95 15.46 7.18 10.16
N GLU A 96 15.98 7.36 11.39
CA GLU A 96 15.92 8.65 12.10
C GLU A 96 16.95 9.67 11.59
N SER A 97 18.03 9.20 10.96
CA SER A 97 19.11 10.04 10.42
C SER A 97 18.89 10.51 8.99
N ASP A 98 17.77 10.20 8.33
CA ASP A 98 17.48 10.60 6.93
C ASP A 98 17.44 12.14 6.73
N ASP A 99 17.47 12.91 7.83
CA ASP A 99 17.57 14.38 7.87
C ASP A 99 19.02 14.91 8.10
N GLU A 100 19.99 14.03 8.40
CA GLU A 100 21.40 14.36 8.54
C GLU A 100 22.18 13.69 7.40
N ASP A 101 22.79 14.50 6.53
CA ASP A 101 23.73 14.04 5.49
C ASP A 101 25.00 13.46 6.14
N ASP A 102 24.89 12.37 6.90
CA ASP A 102 26.01 11.65 7.51
C ASP A 102 26.63 10.76 6.44
N GLU A 103 27.40 11.40 5.55
CA GLU A 103 28.28 10.74 4.61
C GLU A 103 29.24 9.85 5.40
N GLY A 104 29.00 8.53 5.37
CA GLY A 104 29.72 7.55 6.17
C GLY A 104 31.25 7.71 6.14
N ILE A 105 31.93 7.10 7.12
CA ILE A 105 33.36 7.29 7.39
C ILE A 105 34.21 7.27 6.10
N ASP A 106 34.79 8.44 5.78
CA ASP A 106 35.64 8.62 4.63
C ASP A 106 36.93 7.76 4.72
N LEU A 107 37.11 6.92 3.71
CA LEU A 107 38.26 6.01 3.56
C LEU A 107 39.37 6.62 2.68
N ASP A 108 39.25 7.89 2.30
CA ASP A 108 40.22 8.60 1.45
C ASP A 108 41.64 8.63 2.02
N LYS A 109 41.79 8.40 3.33
CA LYS A 109 43.10 8.20 3.95
C LYS A 109 43.92 7.10 3.26
N TYR A 110 43.28 6.07 2.70
CA TYR A 110 43.95 4.96 2.01
C TYR A 110 44.13 5.20 0.51
N THR A 111 43.50 6.24 -0.05
CA THR A 111 43.56 6.61 -1.48
C THR A 111 44.52 7.77 -1.73
N GLN A 112 44.69 8.67 -0.75
CA GLN A 112 45.54 9.85 -0.85
C GLN A 112 46.93 9.60 -0.26
N PHE A 113 47.92 9.37 -1.13
CA PHE A 113 49.32 9.42 -0.71
C PHE A 113 49.83 10.86 -0.81
N ASN A 114 50.01 11.54 0.32
CA ASN A 114 50.70 12.83 0.38
C ASN A 114 52.22 12.64 0.17
N ILE A 115 52.61 12.12 -1.00
CA ILE A 115 53.99 12.06 -1.46
C ILE A 115 54.26 13.38 -2.17
N THR A 116 54.36 14.47 -1.41
CA THR A 116 54.87 15.73 -1.99
C THR A 116 56.29 15.49 -2.43
N SER A 117 56.63 15.96 -3.64
CA SER A 117 58.01 15.92 -4.11
C SER A 117 58.86 16.72 -3.11
N PRO A 118 60.06 16.24 -2.68
CA PRO A 118 60.91 16.96 -1.75
C PRO A 118 61.28 18.39 -2.17
N LEU A 119 60.97 18.77 -3.41
CA LEU A 119 61.19 20.08 -4.00
C LEU A 119 60.03 21.08 -3.79
N GLU A 120 58.82 20.61 -3.43
CA GLU A 120 57.63 21.46 -3.26
C GLU A 120 57.43 21.96 -1.81
N ASP A 121 58.16 21.41 -0.84
CA ASP A 121 57.98 21.66 0.61
C ASP A 121 58.59 22.99 1.11
N GLN A 122 59.10 23.85 0.23
CA GLN A 122 59.67 25.15 0.62
C GLN A 122 58.66 26.31 0.64
N GLY A 123 57.38 26.07 0.30
CA GLY A 123 56.42 27.14 0.03
C GLY A 123 55.29 27.37 1.04
N ALA A 124 54.98 26.46 1.95
CA ALA A 124 53.78 26.54 2.79
C ALA A 124 54.13 26.60 4.28
N SER A 125 54.21 27.82 4.81
CA SER A 125 54.34 28.05 6.25
C SER A 125 53.02 27.78 6.98
N SER A 126 53.13 26.97 8.04
CA SER A 126 52.44 27.05 9.35
C SER A 126 51.50 25.89 9.74
N SER A 127 51.71 25.49 11.00
CA SER A 127 50.87 24.66 11.88
C SER A 127 50.73 23.16 11.60
N SER A 128 51.73 22.36 11.98
CA SER A 128 51.60 21.52 13.19
C SER A 128 52.94 20.84 13.47
N SER A 129 53.22 20.68 14.75
CA SER A 129 54.45 20.13 15.31
C SER A 129 54.71 18.68 14.87
N SER A 130 55.97 18.41 14.49
CA SER A 130 56.63 17.09 14.52
C SER A 130 56.17 15.98 13.57
N ALA A 131 55.90 16.27 12.29
CA ALA A 131 55.74 15.20 11.28
C ALA A 131 56.25 15.56 9.87
N ALA A 132 57.15 16.54 9.74
CA ALA A 132 57.75 16.88 8.45
C ALA A 132 58.73 15.78 8.01
N GLY A 133 58.34 14.99 7.01
CA GLY A 133 59.21 14.03 6.30
C GLY A 133 59.11 12.56 6.73
N ASN A 134 58.25 12.21 7.68
CA ASN A 134 58.09 10.81 8.07
C ASN A 134 57.05 10.13 7.18
N ILE A 135 57.51 9.39 6.17
CA ILE A 135 56.66 8.52 5.34
C ILE A 135 55.83 7.67 6.30
N ASP A 136 54.49 7.74 6.21
CA ASP A 136 53.61 6.87 6.97
C ASP A 136 53.69 5.46 6.38
N TYR A 137 54.69 4.71 6.82
CA TYR A 137 54.91 3.32 6.44
C TYR A 137 53.71 2.44 6.79
N THR A 138 52.95 2.78 7.83
CA THR A 138 51.74 2.03 8.19
C THR A 138 50.67 2.18 7.12
N ASN A 139 50.44 3.38 6.61
CA ASN A 139 49.53 3.58 5.48
C ASN A 139 50.05 2.90 4.21
N LEU A 140 51.34 3.06 3.90
CA LEU A 140 51.97 2.44 2.72
C LEU A 140 51.90 0.91 2.73
N TYR A 141 52.21 0.26 3.85
CA TYR A 141 52.13 -1.20 3.98
C TYR A 141 50.68 -1.69 4.04
N THR A 142 49.77 -0.93 4.66
CA THR A 142 48.34 -1.24 4.66
C THR A 142 47.79 -1.20 3.24
N THR A 143 48.07 -0.14 2.46
CA THR A 143 47.63 -0.04 1.07
C THR A 143 48.28 -1.09 0.17
N LEU A 144 49.57 -1.41 0.37
CA LEU A 144 50.21 -2.51 -0.36
C LEU A 144 49.57 -3.87 -0.03
N GLY A 145 49.23 -4.10 1.24
CA GLY A 145 48.51 -5.29 1.68
C GLY A 145 47.12 -5.39 1.03
N HIS A 146 46.36 -4.30 1.02
CA HIS A 146 45.08 -4.22 0.32
C HIS A 146 45.23 -4.40 -1.19
N SER A 147 46.27 -3.85 -1.81
CA SER A 147 46.56 -4.02 -3.24
C SER A 147 46.88 -5.48 -3.58
N SER A 148 47.68 -6.16 -2.77
CA SER A 148 47.99 -7.59 -2.94
C SER A 148 46.74 -8.46 -2.78
N LEU A 149 45.90 -8.16 -1.79
CA LEU A 149 44.61 -8.83 -1.61
C LEU A 149 43.65 -8.55 -2.76
N GLN A 150 43.59 -7.31 -3.24
CA GLN A 150 42.78 -6.90 -4.38
C GLN A 150 43.22 -7.65 -5.64
N GLN A 151 44.53 -7.77 -5.89
CA GLN A 151 45.06 -8.55 -7.00
C GLN A 151 44.66 -10.02 -6.92
N ARG A 152 44.80 -10.65 -5.74
CA ARG A 152 44.34 -12.03 -5.52
C ARG A 152 42.84 -12.17 -5.74
N ASN A 153 42.04 -11.22 -5.24
CA ASN A 153 40.59 -11.23 -5.41
C ASN A 153 40.19 -11.06 -6.88
N LEU A 154 40.89 -10.20 -7.63
CA LEU A 154 40.71 -10.02 -9.07
C LEU A 154 41.06 -11.31 -9.83
N GLU A 155 42.14 -11.98 -9.46
CA GLU A 155 42.53 -13.26 -10.06
C GLU A 155 41.48 -14.34 -9.82
N LEU A 156 40.96 -14.44 -8.58
CA LEU A 156 39.85 -15.35 -8.24
C LEU A 156 38.57 -14.99 -9.01
N LEU A 157 38.28 -13.70 -9.18
CA LEU A 157 37.13 -13.24 -9.96
C LEU A 157 37.28 -13.60 -11.44
N ILE A 158 38.47 -13.45 -12.02
CA ILE A 158 38.77 -13.84 -13.40
C ILE A 158 38.62 -15.36 -13.56
N GLN A 159 39.12 -16.13 -12.60
CA GLN A 159 39.01 -17.59 -12.61
C GLN A 159 37.55 -18.05 -12.53
N ASN A 160 36.76 -17.43 -11.66
CA ASN A 160 35.34 -17.75 -11.44
C ASN A 160 34.38 -16.99 -12.38
N ARG A 161 34.91 -16.21 -13.33
CA ARG A 161 34.11 -15.31 -14.18
C ARG A 161 32.99 -16.04 -14.91
N ASN A 162 33.29 -17.22 -15.43
CA ASN A 162 32.32 -18.00 -16.21
C ASN A 162 31.19 -18.53 -15.33
N ASP A 163 31.52 -19.03 -14.13
CA ASP A 163 30.55 -19.53 -13.16
C ASP A 163 29.67 -18.39 -12.63
N LEU A 164 30.27 -17.23 -12.36
CA LEU A 164 29.55 -16.03 -11.94
C LEU A 164 28.61 -15.53 -13.05
N HIS A 165 29.08 -15.52 -14.30
CA HIS A 165 28.25 -15.16 -15.44
C HIS A 165 27.11 -16.15 -15.66
N GLN A 166 27.34 -17.45 -15.46
CA GLN A 166 26.29 -18.46 -15.51
C GLN A 166 25.24 -18.25 -14.41
N LEU A 167 25.68 -17.97 -13.18
CA LEU A 167 24.78 -17.67 -12.06
C LEU A 167 23.96 -16.40 -12.33
N GLN A 168 24.60 -15.35 -12.85
CA GLN A 168 23.92 -14.13 -13.26
C GLN A 168 22.86 -14.39 -14.35
N GLN A 169 23.19 -15.19 -15.37
CA GLN A 169 22.23 -15.56 -16.40
C GLN A 169 21.07 -16.38 -15.85
N GLN A 170 21.32 -17.29 -14.92
CA GLN A 170 20.28 -18.06 -14.26
C GLN A 170 19.36 -17.16 -13.43
N GLU A 171 19.92 -16.18 -12.73
CA GLU A 171 19.14 -15.21 -11.97
C GLU A 171 18.27 -14.33 -12.88
N LEU A 172 18.83 -13.83 -13.98
CA LEU A 172 18.07 -13.08 -14.99
C LEU A 172 16.94 -13.93 -15.59
N ALA A 173 17.21 -15.18 -15.94
CA ALA A 173 16.19 -16.10 -16.45
C ALA A 173 15.08 -16.37 -15.42
N ARG A 174 15.43 -16.48 -14.13
CA ARG A 174 14.47 -16.63 -13.03
C ARG A 174 13.62 -15.36 -12.85
N LEU A 175 14.22 -14.19 -12.97
CA LEU A 175 13.49 -12.91 -12.91
C LEU A 175 12.52 -12.78 -14.10
N ASP A 176 12.93 -13.19 -15.29
CA ASP A 176 12.06 -13.22 -16.47
C ASP A 176 10.91 -14.22 -16.30
N GLU A 177 11.17 -15.41 -15.74
CA GLU A 177 10.12 -16.39 -15.43
C GLU A 177 9.10 -15.83 -14.43
N LEU A 178 9.57 -15.19 -13.35
CA LEU A 178 8.71 -14.55 -12.36
C LEU A 178 7.88 -13.41 -12.99
N ASN A 179 8.50 -12.58 -13.84
CA ASN A 179 7.81 -11.50 -14.53
C ASN A 179 6.72 -12.05 -15.48
N ASN A 180 7.02 -13.13 -16.20
CA ASN A 180 6.06 -13.82 -17.04
C ASN A 180 4.90 -14.40 -16.22
N GLU A 181 5.18 -14.99 -15.06
CA GLU A 181 4.14 -15.50 -14.15
C GLU A 181 3.24 -14.37 -13.62
N LEU A 182 3.83 -13.26 -13.18
CA LEU A 182 3.08 -12.08 -12.72
C LEU A 182 2.22 -11.49 -13.83
N THR A 183 2.78 -11.35 -15.04
CA THR A 183 2.04 -10.87 -16.22
C THR A 183 0.89 -11.80 -16.55
N LYS A 184 1.10 -13.11 -16.49
CA LYS A 184 0.04 -14.12 -16.67
C LYS A 184 -1.03 -14.04 -15.57
N ASN A 185 -0.63 -13.79 -14.33
CA ASN A 185 -1.57 -13.60 -13.22
C ASN A 185 -2.42 -12.33 -13.44
N ILE A 186 -1.80 -11.24 -13.87
CA ILE A 186 -2.49 -9.99 -14.23
C ILE A 186 -3.47 -10.23 -15.39
N SER A 187 -3.06 -10.93 -16.45
CA SER A 187 -3.95 -11.22 -17.58
C SER A 187 -5.12 -12.12 -17.15
N ASN A 188 -4.87 -13.11 -16.29
CA ASN A 188 -5.91 -13.98 -15.75
C ASN A 188 -6.90 -13.18 -14.87
N LYS A 189 -6.40 -12.32 -13.98
CA LYS A 189 -7.25 -11.43 -13.17
C LYS A 189 -8.08 -10.49 -14.04
N ARG A 190 -7.49 -9.91 -15.11
CA ARG A 190 -8.22 -9.09 -16.08
C ARG A 190 -9.32 -9.90 -16.78
N SER A 191 -9.02 -11.09 -17.28
CA SER A 191 -10.01 -11.99 -17.89
C SER A 191 -11.15 -12.33 -16.93
N MET A 192 -10.84 -12.65 -15.67
CA MET A 192 -11.84 -12.97 -14.66
C MET A 192 -12.74 -11.77 -14.32
N ILE A 193 -12.18 -10.55 -14.28
CA ILE A 193 -12.94 -9.31 -14.10
C ILE A 193 -13.85 -9.06 -15.31
N ASP A 194 -13.35 -9.29 -16.51
CA ASP A 194 -14.13 -9.15 -17.74
C ASP A 194 -15.28 -10.16 -17.78
N ASP A 195 -15.05 -11.41 -17.39
CA ASP A 195 -16.10 -12.44 -17.28
C ASP A 195 -17.15 -12.08 -16.22
N ALA A 196 -16.72 -11.58 -15.06
CA ALA A 196 -17.62 -11.12 -14.01
C ALA A 196 -18.45 -9.90 -14.44
N SER A 197 -17.82 -8.93 -15.11
CA SER A 197 -18.48 -7.71 -15.59
C SER A 197 -19.45 -8.01 -16.72
N THR A 198 -19.08 -8.86 -17.67
CA THR A 198 -19.97 -9.31 -18.76
C THR A 198 -21.13 -10.12 -18.23
N THR A 199 -20.92 -11.00 -17.24
CA THR A 199 -22.00 -11.73 -16.57
C THR A 199 -22.93 -10.78 -15.83
N ARG A 200 -22.39 -9.80 -15.08
CA ARG A 200 -23.19 -8.78 -14.39
C ARG A 200 -24.02 -7.98 -15.39
N LYS A 201 -23.40 -7.47 -16.46
CA LYS A 201 -24.07 -6.72 -17.52
C LYS A 201 -25.16 -7.56 -18.19
N ARG A 202 -24.90 -8.85 -18.46
CA ARG A 202 -25.89 -9.76 -19.05
C ARG A 202 -27.11 -9.92 -18.14
N ARG A 203 -26.91 -10.20 -16.86
CA ARG A 203 -28.02 -10.32 -15.90
C ARG A 203 -28.80 -9.01 -15.79
N GLN A 204 -28.09 -7.90 -15.67
CA GLN A 204 -28.68 -6.56 -15.60
C GLN A 204 -29.55 -6.23 -16.82
N LEU A 205 -28.99 -6.35 -18.03
CA LEU A 205 -29.70 -5.98 -19.24
C LEU A 205 -30.79 -6.99 -19.65
N ASN A 206 -30.54 -8.30 -19.46
CA ASN A 206 -31.44 -9.34 -20.01
C ASN A 206 -32.48 -9.83 -19.02
N GLU A 207 -32.20 -9.80 -17.70
CA GLU A 207 -33.10 -10.35 -16.69
C GLU A 207 -33.80 -9.23 -15.92
N TYR A 208 -33.02 -8.28 -15.40
CA TYR A 208 -33.56 -7.24 -14.51
C TYR A 208 -34.26 -6.10 -15.26
N GLN A 209 -33.65 -5.56 -16.32
CA GLN A 209 -34.24 -4.45 -17.09
C GLN A 209 -35.63 -4.77 -17.67
N PRO A 210 -35.86 -5.88 -18.40
CA PRO A 210 -37.19 -6.17 -18.93
C PRO A 210 -38.20 -6.51 -17.83
N ALA A 211 -37.77 -7.16 -16.74
CA ALA A 211 -38.65 -7.44 -15.60
C ALA A 211 -39.12 -6.14 -14.93
N GLN A 212 -38.21 -5.17 -14.75
CA GLN A 212 -38.53 -3.85 -14.20
C GLN A 212 -39.50 -3.08 -15.10
N GLN A 213 -39.25 -3.04 -16.41
CA GLN A 213 -40.14 -2.37 -17.37
C GLN A 213 -41.55 -2.99 -17.38
N HIS A 214 -41.63 -4.32 -17.31
CA HIS A 214 -42.92 -5.00 -17.26
C HIS A 214 -43.67 -4.72 -15.96
N LEU A 215 -42.97 -4.70 -14.81
CA LEU A 215 -43.57 -4.36 -13.52
C LEU A 215 -44.03 -2.89 -13.50
N GLU A 216 -43.23 -1.97 -14.02
CA GLU A 216 -43.59 -0.55 -14.12
C GLU A 216 -44.79 -0.34 -15.05
N HIS A 217 -44.85 -1.06 -16.18
CA HIS A 217 -46.00 -1.00 -17.08
C HIS A 217 -47.28 -1.50 -16.38
N GLN A 218 -47.21 -2.66 -15.71
CA GLN A 218 -48.34 -3.18 -14.95
C GLN A 218 -48.76 -2.23 -13.82
N TRP A 219 -47.79 -1.60 -13.14
CA TRP A 219 -48.07 -0.64 -12.09
C TRP A 219 -48.77 0.61 -12.66
N ARG A 220 -48.27 1.16 -13.77
CA ARG A 220 -48.92 2.29 -14.48
C ARG A 220 -50.31 1.93 -14.97
N GLU A 221 -50.50 0.73 -15.53
CA GLU A 221 -51.82 0.24 -15.94
C GLU A 221 -52.76 0.08 -14.75
N SER A 222 -52.28 -0.44 -13.61
CA SER A 222 -53.09 -0.58 -12.39
C SER A 222 -53.54 0.78 -11.85
N ILE A 223 -52.65 1.79 -11.89
CA ILE A 223 -52.96 3.17 -11.50
C ILE A 223 -53.99 3.74 -12.47
N ASN A 224 -53.76 3.62 -13.78
CA ASN A 224 -54.68 4.14 -14.79
C ASN A 224 -56.06 3.47 -14.70
N ALA A 225 -56.13 2.16 -14.52
CA ALA A 225 -57.39 1.44 -14.34
C ALA A 225 -58.13 1.89 -13.07
N THR A 226 -57.40 2.14 -11.98
CA THR A 226 -57.98 2.69 -10.74
C THR A 226 -58.52 4.10 -10.97
N ILE A 227 -57.75 4.96 -11.65
CA ILE A 227 -58.17 6.31 -12.01
C ILE A 227 -59.41 6.28 -12.90
N GLU A 228 -59.43 5.44 -13.95
CA GLU A 228 -60.57 5.28 -14.84
C GLU A 228 -61.82 4.81 -14.08
N SER A 229 -61.68 3.84 -13.18
CA SER A 229 -62.78 3.41 -12.30
C SER A 229 -63.29 4.55 -11.40
N THR A 230 -62.40 5.36 -10.82
CA THR A 230 -62.80 6.55 -10.04
C THR A 230 -63.49 7.61 -10.90
N ILE A 231 -63.08 7.79 -12.15
CA ILE A 231 -63.73 8.73 -13.08
C ILE A 231 -65.12 8.21 -13.49
N GLU A 232 -65.28 6.92 -13.76
CA GLU A 232 -66.57 6.33 -14.12
C GLU A 232 -67.58 6.39 -12.97
N THR A 233 -67.12 6.15 -11.73
CA THR A 233 -67.96 6.29 -10.54
C THR A 233 -68.38 7.74 -10.28
N VAL A 234 -67.52 8.71 -10.56
CA VAL A 234 -67.86 10.15 -10.49
C VAL A 234 -68.80 10.59 -11.62
N LYS A 235 -68.69 10.02 -12.84
CA LYS A 235 -69.60 10.32 -13.97
C LYS A 235 -71.00 9.72 -13.81
N ASN A 236 -71.13 8.65 -13.04
CA ASN A 236 -72.39 7.94 -12.81
C ASN A 236 -73.12 8.35 -11.50
N SER A 237 -72.58 9.34 -10.76
CA SER A 237 -73.30 10.11 -9.71
C SER A 237 -73.79 11.45 -10.24
#